data_AF-A0A9X0YEV1-F1
#
_entry.id   AF-A0A9X0YEV1-F1
#
_cell.length_a   1.000
_cell.length_b   1.000
_cell.length_c   1.000
_cell.angle_alpha   90.00
_cell.angle_beta   90.00
_cell.angle_gamma   90.00
#
_symmetry.space_group_name_H-M   'P 1'
#
loop_
_entity.id
_entity.type
_entity.pdbx_description
1 polymer ?
#
loop_
_entity_poly.entity_id
_entity_poly.type
_entity_poly.pdbx_seq_one_letter_code
_entity_poly.pdbx_strand_id
1 'polypeptide(L)'
;TRRHRALTDAKGLLAQLFDDAYRQRARMALLTASGQAPKWQVQGLKAAKGLTGWLDQLGAGGGTPLLAALTEAQQWLEARRKRYPAEQQKLLVITDGRLKDIGGLPLLACPGVLVDIERGPIRLGRAQALAAGLQLEYRHIDEV
;
A
#
# COMPACT_ATOMS: atom_id res chain seq x y z
N THR A 1 -18.61 10.25 -9.37
CA THR A 1 -18.55 10.73 -7.96
C THR A 1 -17.10 10.94 -7.56
N ARG A 2 -16.76 11.84 -6.60
CA ARG A 2 -15.35 12.11 -6.19
C ARG A 2 -14.57 10.85 -5.78
N ARG A 3 -15.26 9.82 -5.27
CA ARG A 3 -14.69 8.49 -4.96
C ARG A 3 -14.15 7.74 -6.19
N HIS A 4 -14.82 7.83 -7.34
CA HIS A 4 -14.32 7.22 -8.58
C HIS A 4 -13.00 7.87 -9.01
N ARG A 5 -12.90 9.20 -8.90
CA ARG A 5 -11.67 9.92 -9.27
C ARG A 5 -10.49 9.57 -8.37
N ALA A 6 -10.71 9.41 -7.06
CA ALA A 6 -9.65 8.99 -6.14
C ALA A 6 -9.12 7.59 -6.48
N LEU A 7 -10.01 6.63 -6.78
CA LEU A 7 -9.60 5.29 -7.18
C LEU A 7 -8.89 5.28 -8.55
N THR A 8 -9.37 6.08 -9.52
CA THR A 8 -8.70 6.24 -10.82
C THR A 8 -7.27 6.77 -10.67
N ASP A 9 -7.07 7.82 -9.86
CA ASP A 9 -5.74 8.41 -9.67
C ASP A 9 -4.81 7.46 -8.89
N ALA A 10 -5.35 6.75 -7.89
CA ALA A 10 -4.60 5.69 -7.19
C ALA A 10 -4.16 4.57 -8.14
N LYS A 11 -5.02 4.17 -9.11
CA LYS A 11 -4.63 3.23 -10.16
C LYS A 11 -3.55 3.80 -11.07
N GLY A 12 -3.66 5.07 -11.48
CA GLY A 12 -2.63 5.74 -12.27
C GLY A 12 -1.25 5.72 -11.57
N LEU A 13 -1.22 6.07 -10.28
CA LEU A 13 -0.02 6.02 -9.45
C LEU A 13 0.57 4.62 -9.36
N LEU A 14 -0.25 3.59 -9.11
CA LEU A 14 0.20 2.20 -9.06
C LEU A 14 0.73 1.71 -10.42
N ALA A 15 0.10 2.11 -11.51
CA ALA A 15 0.57 1.76 -12.86
C ALA A 15 1.97 2.34 -13.13
N GLN A 16 2.19 3.61 -12.78
CA GLN A 16 3.50 4.24 -12.91
C GLN A 16 4.55 3.54 -12.03
N LEU A 17 4.21 3.27 -10.77
CA LEU A 17 5.11 2.55 -9.85
C LEU A 17 5.52 1.18 -10.39
N PHE A 18 4.57 0.44 -10.98
CA PHE A 18 4.87 -0.88 -11.55
C PHE A 18 5.78 -0.78 -12.78
N ASP A 19 5.61 0.25 -13.63
CA ASP A 19 6.51 0.49 -14.77
C ASP A 19 7.91 0.88 -14.30
N ASP A 20 8.02 1.76 -13.30
CA ASP A 20 9.30 2.19 -12.72
C ASP A 20 10.05 1.00 -12.11
N ALA A 21 9.36 0.18 -11.32
CA ALA A 21 9.91 -1.03 -10.74
C ALA A 21 10.37 -2.04 -11.81
N TYR A 22 9.62 -2.15 -12.91
CA TYR A 22 10.01 -2.97 -14.06
C TYR A 22 11.29 -2.47 -14.71
N ARG A 23 11.39 -1.16 -14.98
CA ARG A 23 12.58 -0.53 -15.57
C ARG A 23 13.81 -0.68 -14.68
N GLN A 24 13.64 -0.50 -13.38
CA GLN A 24 14.70 -0.65 -12.38
C GLN A 24 15.05 -2.11 -12.09
N ARG A 25 14.34 -3.08 -12.69
CA ARG A 25 14.46 -4.52 -12.40
C ARG A 25 14.28 -4.83 -10.91
N ALA A 26 13.48 -4.02 -10.22
CA ALA A 26 13.13 -4.21 -8.83
C ALA A 26 12.26 -5.46 -8.65
N ARG A 27 12.38 -6.05 -7.47
CA ARG A 27 11.49 -7.13 -7.03
C ARG A 27 10.33 -6.50 -6.28
N MET A 28 9.13 -6.99 -6.53
CA MET A 28 7.92 -6.45 -5.93
C MET A 28 7.21 -7.50 -5.09
N ALA A 29 6.55 -7.01 -4.05
CA ALA A 29 5.52 -7.75 -3.35
C ALA A 29 4.29 -6.83 -3.25
N LEU A 30 3.12 -7.40 -3.48
CA LEU A 30 1.86 -6.67 -3.54
C LEU A 30 0.85 -7.37 -2.64
N LEU A 31 0.38 -6.65 -1.63
CA LEU A 31 -0.60 -7.10 -0.66
C LEU A 31 -1.85 -6.22 -0.73
N THR A 32 -3.01 -6.84 -0.84
CA THR A 32 -4.30 -6.14 -0.86
C THR A 32 -5.04 -6.33 0.45
N ALA A 33 -5.46 -5.22 1.06
CA ALA A 33 -6.32 -5.20 2.24
C ALA A 33 -7.79 -4.96 1.85
N SER A 34 -8.43 -5.96 1.23
CA SER A 34 -9.84 -5.88 0.78
C SER A 34 -10.55 -7.23 0.96
N GLY A 35 -11.84 -7.23 1.28
CA GLY A 35 -12.60 -8.48 1.50
C GLY A 35 -12.66 -8.89 2.96
N GLN A 36 -12.31 -10.13 3.31
CA GLN A 36 -12.34 -10.61 4.71
C GLN A 36 -10.95 -10.86 5.30
N ALA A 37 -9.91 -10.94 4.46
CA ALA A 37 -8.53 -11.20 4.85
C ALA A 37 -7.56 -10.47 3.92
N PRO A 38 -6.29 -10.25 4.34
CA PRO A 38 -5.24 -9.80 3.44
C PRO A 38 -5.00 -10.82 2.33
N LYS A 39 -4.66 -10.35 1.13
CA LYS A 39 -4.35 -11.24 0.00
C LYS A 39 -3.09 -10.79 -0.72
N TRP A 40 -2.09 -11.66 -0.76
CA TRP A 40 -0.91 -11.48 -1.58
C TRP A 40 -1.23 -11.75 -3.05
N GLN A 41 -0.94 -10.77 -3.89
CA GLN A 41 -1.08 -10.89 -5.34
C GLN A 41 0.23 -11.33 -5.99
N VAL A 42 1.34 -10.81 -5.46
CA VAL A 42 2.70 -11.15 -5.87
C VAL A 42 3.60 -11.10 -4.64
N GLN A 43 4.58 -12.01 -4.54
CA GLN A 43 5.59 -11.99 -3.49
C GLN A 43 6.99 -12.21 -4.06
N GLY A 44 7.83 -11.18 -4.03
CA GLY A 44 9.27 -11.29 -4.33
C GLY A 44 9.59 -11.69 -5.78
N LEU A 45 8.66 -11.49 -6.71
CA LEU A 45 8.90 -11.68 -8.14
C LEU A 45 9.49 -10.41 -8.75
N LYS A 46 10.23 -10.55 -9.87
CA LYS A 46 10.57 -9.38 -10.69
C LYS A 46 9.27 -8.72 -11.12
N ALA A 47 9.21 -7.39 -11.10
CA ALA A 47 8.04 -6.65 -11.56
C ALA A 47 7.59 -7.22 -12.91
N ALA A 48 6.35 -7.69 -12.99
CA ALA A 48 5.82 -8.36 -14.16
C ALA A 48 4.72 -7.49 -14.77
N LYS A 49 4.74 -7.37 -16.10
CA LYS A 49 3.69 -6.69 -16.89
C LYS A 49 2.27 -7.21 -16.61
N GLY A 50 2.12 -8.38 -15.96
CA GLY A 50 0.83 -9.00 -15.62
C GLY A 50 0.02 -8.31 -14.52
N LEU A 51 0.55 -7.30 -13.84
CA LEU A 51 -0.19 -6.60 -12.77
C LEU A 51 -1.22 -5.57 -13.28
N THR A 52 -1.16 -5.19 -14.55
CA THR A 52 -2.11 -4.23 -15.14
C THR A 52 -3.54 -4.77 -15.11
N GLY A 53 -3.74 -6.03 -15.53
CA GLY A 53 -5.06 -6.66 -15.49
C GLY A 53 -5.61 -6.90 -14.08
N TRP A 54 -4.72 -7.06 -13.09
CA TRP A 54 -5.12 -7.08 -11.67
C TRP A 54 -5.57 -5.68 -11.20
N LEU A 55 -4.83 -4.64 -11.60
CA LEU A 55 -5.13 -3.26 -11.22
C LEU A 55 -6.48 -2.78 -11.76
N ASP A 56 -6.85 -3.21 -12.97
CA ASP A 56 -8.16 -2.92 -13.56
C ASP A 56 -9.31 -3.51 -12.72
N GLN A 57 -9.10 -4.71 -12.16
CA GLN A 57 -10.04 -5.41 -11.29
C GLN A 57 -10.07 -4.86 -9.86
N LEU A 58 -9.16 -3.96 -9.48
CA LEU A 58 -9.14 -3.36 -8.15
C LEU A 58 -10.41 -2.51 -7.96
N GLY A 59 -11.29 -2.99 -7.09
CA GLY A 59 -12.54 -2.34 -6.70
C GLY A 59 -12.52 -1.92 -5.23
N ALA A 60 -13.53 -1.15 -4.82
CA ALA A 60 -13.75 -0.81 -3.42
C ALA A 60 -14.36 -2.02 -2.69
N GLY A 61 -13.52 -2.84 -2.06
CA GLY A 61 -13.95 -3.91 -1.16
C GLY A 61 -13.97 -3.45 0.29
N GLY A 62 -15.04 -3.76 1.03
CA GLY A 62 -15.09 -3.59 2.49
C GLY A 62 -14.68 -4.87 3.22
N GLY A 63 -14.31 -4.75 4.50
CA GLY A 63 -14.29 -5.86 5.46
C GLY A 63 -12.92 -6.35 5.94
N THR A 64 -11.81 -6.10 5.22
CA THR A 64 -10.49 -6.59 5.65
C THR A 64 -9.89 -5.61 6.65
N PRO A 65 -9.48 -6.07 7.84
CA PRO A 65 -8.80 -5.20 8.78
C PRO A 65 -7.42 -4.84 8.23
N LEU A 66 -7.22 -3.57 7.88
CA LEU A 66 -5.93 -3.00 7.44
C LEU A 66 -4.78 -3.42 8.36
N LEU A 67 -5.06 -3.54 9.67
CA LEU A 67 -4.11 -4.02 10.67
C LEU A 67 -3.55 -5.41 10.34
N ALA A 68 -4.40 -6.37 9.95
CA ALA A 68 -3.93 -7.71 9.58
C ALA A 68 -2.99 -7.67 8.36
N ALA A 69 -3.31 -6.84 7.37
CA ALA A 69 -2.45 -6.68 6.20
C ALA A 69 -1.11 -6.03 6.56
N LEU A 70 -1.11 -5.03 7.44
CA LEU A 70 0.12 -4.41 7.92
C LEU A 70 0.97 -5.40 8.73
N THR A 71 0.36 -6.28 9.54
CA THR A 71 1.06 -7.33 10.28
C THR A 71 1.71 -8.34 9.34
N GLU A 72 0.99 -8.81 8.31
CA GLU A 72 1.58 -9.70 7.30
C GLU A 72 2.72 -9.01 6.52
N ALA A 73 2.55 -7.74 6.18
CA ALA A 73 3.60 -6.96 5.53
C ALA A 73 4.86 -6.85 6.40
N GLN A 74 4.70 -6.60 7.71
CA GLN A 74 5.81 -6.57 8.66
C GLN A 74 6.59 -7.89 8.68
N GLN A 75 5.89 -9.01 8.82
CA GLN A 75 6.49 -10.34 8.84
C GLN A 75 7.24 -10.64 7.54
N TRP A 76 6.65 -10.28 6.40
CA TRP A 76 7.27 -10.46 5.10
C TRP A 76 8.55 -9.62 4.94
N LEU A 77 8.49 -8.33 5.31
CA LEU A 77 9.65 -7.42 5.27
C LEU A 77 10.80 -7.94 6.14
N GLU A 78 10.50 -8.38 7.35
CA GLU A 78 11.48 -8.94 8.28
C GLU A 78 12.13 -10.21 7.73
N ALA A 79 11.34 -11.17 7.28
CA ALA A 79 11.85 -12.40 6.69
C ALA A 79 12.70 -12.12 5.44
N ARG A 80 12.28 -11.17 4.61
CA ARG A 80 12.99 -10.76 3.41
C ARG A 80 14.33 -10.12 3.75
N ARG A 81 14.38 -9.27 4.78
CA ARG A 81 15.61 -8.60 5.22
C ARG A 81 16.62 -9.59 5.78
N LYS A 82 16.17 -10.58 6.56
CA LYS A 82 17.02 -11.68 7.04
C LYS A 82 17.60 -12.50 5.88
N ARG A 83 16.78 -12.78 4.85
CA ARG A 83 17.19 -13.60 3.71
C ARG A 83 18.09 -12.86 2.72
N TYR A 84 17.91 -11.55 2.55
CA TYR A 84 18.64 -10.73 1.58
C TYR A 84 19.10 -9.42 2.22
N PRO A 85 20.14 -9.43 3.07
CA PRO A 85 20.55 -8.27 3.86
C PRO A 85 21.07 -7.09 3.02
N ALA A 86 21.56 -7.34 1.81
CA ALA A 86 21.99 -6.30 0.87
C ALA A 86 20.83 -5.67 0.06
N GLU A 87 19.61 -6.23 0.13
CA GLU A 87 18.45 -5.73 -0.62
C GLU A 87 17.85 -4.53 0.10
N GLN A 88 17.81 -3.39 -0.59
CA GLN A 88 17.14 -2.19 -0.10
C GLN A 88 15.62 -2.36 -0.25
N GLN A 89 14.91 -2.28 0.87
CA GLN A 89 13.45 -2.38 0.90
C GLN A 89 12.83 -0.99 0.96
N LYS A 90 11.76 -0.78 0.20
CA LYS A 90 10.91 0.41 0.28
C LYS A 90 9.46 -0.03 0.35
N LEU A 91 8.65 0.71 1.09
CA LEU A 91 7.22 0.45 1.24
C LEU A 91 6.37 1.60 0.68
N LEU A 92 5.29 1.26 0.00
CA LEU A 92 4.20 2.17 -0.32
C LEU A 92 2.92 1.62 0.28
N VAL A 93 2.22 2.42 1.08
CA VAL A 93 0.88 2.12 1.58
C VAL A 93 -0.10 3.07 0.90
N ILE A 94 -1.14 2.55 0.26
CA ILE A 94 -2.22 3.38 -0.30
C ILE A 94 -3.51 3.09 0.47
N THR A 95 -4.16 4.12 1.00
CA THR A 95 -5.37 3.96 1.83
C THR A 95 -6.26 5.20 1.77
N ASP A 96 -7.56 5.03 1.95
CA ASP A 96 -8.52 6.14 2.10
C ASP A 96 -8.80 6.49 3.58
N GLY A 97 -7.93 6.02 4.49
CA GLY A 97 -7.99 6.34 5.91
C GLY A 97 -9.20 5.73 6.66
N ARG A 98 -9.97 4.83 6.04
CA ARG A 98 -11.17 4.22 6.65
C ARG A 98 -10.90 3.14 7.69
N LEU A 99 -9.85 3.31 8.48
CA LEU A 99 -9.62 2.49 9.67
C LEU A 99 -10.36 3.10 10.86
N LYS A 100 -11.05 2.28 11.65
CA LYS A 100 -11.76 2.73 12.86
C LYS A 100 -10.84 2.79 14.09
N ASP A 101 -9.83 1.92 14.14
CA ASP A 101 -8.91 1.79 15.27
C ASP A 101 -7.46 1.66 14.77
N ILE A 102 -6.58 2.50 15.29
CA ILE A 102 -5.14 2.55 14.98
C ILE A 102 -4.28 1.96 16.11
N GLY A 103 -4.89 1.32 17.12
CA GLY A 103 -4.17 0.58 18.15
C GLY A 103 -3.45 -0.64 17.58
N GLY A 104 -2.27 -0.95 18.12
CA GLY A 104 -1.53 -2.18 17.79
C GLY A 104 -0.84 -2.19 16.43
N LEU A 105 -0.62 -1.04 15.80
CA LEU A 105 0.10 -0.96 14.52
C LEU A 105 1.50 -1.60 14.64
N PRO A 106 1.89 -2.43 13.66
CA PRO A 106 3.19 -3.07 13.68
C PRO A 106 4.30 -2.08 13.32
N LEU A 107 5.50 -2.29 13.89
CA LEU A 107 6.69 -1.58 13.45
C LEU A 107 7.22 -2.23 12.17
N LEU A 108 7.04 -1.53 11.04
CA LEU A 108 7.47 -2.04 9.73
C LEU A 108 8.98 -1.96 9.54
N ALA A 109 9.66 -1.03 10.23
CA ALA A 109 11.10 -0.79 10.14
C ALA A 109 11.60 -0.71 8.69
N CYS A 110 10.82 -0.10 7.80
CA CYS A 110 11.09 -0.01 6.38
C CYS A 110 10.80 1.43 5.93
N PRO A 111 11.72 2.11 5.23
CA PRO A 111 11.45 3.45 4.71
C PRO A 111 10.32 3.38 3.69
N GLY A 112 9.42 4.35 3.73
CA GLY A 112 8.28 4.33 2.84
C GLY A 112 7.37 5.52 2.97
N VAL A 113 6.37 5.53 2.09
CA VAL A 113 5.36 6.58 2.00
C VAL A 113 3.99 5.95 2.19
N LEU A 114 3.12 6.65 2.91
CA LEU A 114 1.69 6.41 2.93
C LEU A 114 1.01 7.47 2.06
N VAL A 115 0.32 7.02 1.01
CA VAL A 115 -0.48 7.87 0.12
C VAL A 115 -1.95 7.79 0.53
N ASP A 116 -2.47 8.94 0.93
CA ASP A 116 -3.86 9.14 1.30
C ASP A 116 -4.71 9.48 0.08
N ILE A 117 -5.71 8.65 -0.20
CA ILE A 117 -6.65 8.82 -1.32
C ILE A 117 -8.01 9.39 -0.85
N GLU A 118 -8.12 9.89 0.39
CA GLU A 118 -9.33 10.47 0.94
C GLU A 118 -9.69 11.82 0.28
N ARG A 119 -10.61 11.79 -0.70
CA ARG A 119 -11.14 13.01 -1.36
C ARG A 119 -12.57 13.39 -0.95
N GLY A 120 -12.91 13.14 0.32
CA GLY A 120 -14.19 13.50 0.91
C GLY A 120 -14.33 15.02 1.14
N PRO A 121 -15.57 15.55 1.25
CA PRO A 121 -15.78 16.96 1.64
C PRO A 121 -15.30 17.24 3.07
N ILE A 122 -15.26 16.21 3.92
CA ILE A 122 -14.68 16.24 5.27
C ILE A 122 -13.51 15.25 5.26
N ARG A 123 -12.32 15.71 5.62
CA ARG A 123 -11.14 14.85 5.81
C ARG A 123 -11.15 14.35 7.25
N LEU A 124 -11.05 13.05 7.44
CA LEU A 124 -11.02 12.45 8.77
C LEU A 124 -9.61 12.49 9.40
N GLY A 125 -8.57 12.76 8.62
CA GLY A 125 -7.18 12.89 9.09
C GLY A 125 -6.55 11.58 9.58
N ARG A 126 -7.25 10.46 9.40
CA ARG A 126 -6.83 9.15 9.94
C ARG A 126 -5.65 8.57 9.20
N ALA A 127 -5.52 8.82 7.90
CA ALA A 127 -4.36 8.40 7.12
C ALA A 127 -3.06 9.06 7.62
N GLN A 128 -3.12 10.32 8.07
CA GLN A 128 -1.98 11.01 8.67
C GLN A 128 -1.59 10.40 10.03
N ALA A 129 -2.57 10.12 10.89
CA ALA A 129 -2.31 9.42 12.16
C ALA A 129 -1.74 8.02 11.93
N LEU A 130 -2.22 7.31 10.91
CA LEU A 130 -1.71 6.00 10.51
C LEU A 130 -0.25 6.10 10.00
N ALA A 131 0.06 7.09 9.17
CA ALA A 131 1.42 7.31 8.67
C ALA A 131 2.39 7.57 9.84
N ALA A 132 1.98 8.40 10.80
CA ALA A 132 2.76 8.64 12.02
C ALA A 132 2.97 7.37 12.85
N GLY A 133 1.90 6.58 13.08
CA GLY A 133 1.99 5.32 13.83
C GLY A 133 2.85 4.26 13.15
N LEU A 134 2.91 4.27 11.82
CA LEU A 134 3.75 3.36 11.03
C LEU A 134 5.16 3.91 10.76
N GLN A 135 5.46 5.15 11.17
CA GLN A 135 6.70 5.87 10.88
C GLN A 135 6.98 6.00 9.37
N LEU A 136 5.93 6.29 8.59
CA LEU A 136 5.99 6.52 7.15
C LEU A 136 5.81 8.01 6.84
N GLU A 137 6.40 8.45 5.73
CA GLU A 137 6.13 9.79 5.18
C GLU A 137 4.67 9.84 4.71
N TYR A 138 3.93 10.88 5.08
CA TYR A 138 2.56 11.09 4.62
C TYR A 138 2.56 11.92 3.33
N ARG A 139 1.78 11.51 2.33
CA ARG A 139 1.46 12.31 1.14
C ARG A 139 -0.01 12.18 0.79
N HIS A 140 -0.66 13.28 0.44
CA HIS A 140 -2.00 13.20 -0.13
C HIS A 140 -1.92 12.93 -1.64
N ILE A 141 -2.84 12.16 -2.22
CA ILE A 141 -2.84 11.79 -3.65
C ILE A 141 -2.88 13.01 -4.61
N ASP A 142 -3.25 14.19 -4.11
CA ASP A 142 -3.26 15.45 -4.89
C ASP A 142 -1.88 16.12 -4.94
N GLU A 143 -0.92 15.63 -4.16
CA GLU A 143 0.44 16.15 -4.01
C GLU A 143 1.49 15.18 -4.58
N VAL A 144 1.05 14.08 -5.19
CA VAL A 144 1.89 13.01 -5.76
C VAL A 144 2.03 13.19 -7.27
#